data_AF-A0A1B8WG05-F1
#
_entry.id   AF-A0A1B8WG05-F1
#
_cell.length_a   1.000
_cell.length_b   1.000
_cell.length_c   1.000
_cell.angle_alpha   90.00
_cell.angle_beta   90.00
_cell.angle_gamma   90.00
#
_symmetry.space_group_name_H-M   'P 1'
#
loop_
_entity.id
_entity.type
_entity.pdbx_description
1 polymer ?
#
loop_
_entity_poly.entity_id
_entity_poly.type
_entity_poly.pdbx_seq_one_letter_code
_entity_poly.pdbx_strand_id
1 'polypeptide(L)' 'MNTNHYLLREAMIVVLKSPGTSTEMKIGAPTLFMVSEGSGTMTINASVTELSFGCLLFAHAGARVFMTSTESADLRLAE' A
#
# COMPACT_ATOMS: atom_id res chain seq x y z
N MET A 1 -2.14 -25.04 18.07
CA MET A 1 -1.76 -24.12 16.97
C MET A 1 -1.39 -22.79 17.61
N ASN A 2 -0.14 -22.35 17.47
CA ASN A 2 0.28 -21.03 17.94
C ASN A 2 0.12 -20.05 16.79
N THR A 3 -0.96 -19.26 16.83
CA THR A 3 -1.19 -18.20 15.85
C THR A 3 -0.49 -16.94 16.35
N ASN A 4 0.43 -16.39 15.56
CA ASN A 4 1.02 -15.09 15.86
C ASN A 4 0.00 -14.00 15.52
N HIS A 5 -0.39 -13.20 16.51
CA HIS A 5 -1.30 -12.07 16.32
C HIS A 5 -0.48 -10.79 16.23
N TYR A 6 -0.65 -10.05 15.14
CA TYR A 6 0.02 -8.75 14.94
C TYR A 6 -1.02 -7.65 15.07
N LEU A 7 -0.80 -6.73 16.01
CA LEU A 7 -1.65 -5.55 16.19
C LEU A 7 -1.09 -4.41 15.33
N LEU A 8 -1.83 -3.97 14.32
CA LEU A 8 -1.56 -2.72 13.61
C LEU A 8 -1.98 -1.57 14.52
N ARG A 9 -1.04 -0.68 14.85
CA ARG A 9 -1.31 0.57 15.57
C ARG A 9 -1.06 1.73 14.62
N GLU A 10 -1.98 2.68 14.63
CA GLU A 10 -2.03 3.86 13.74
C GLU A 10 -2.61 3.52 12.36
N ALA A 11 -3.55 4.34 11.88
CA ALA A 11 -4.20 4.16 10.58
C ALA A 11 -3.87 5.38 9.71
N MET A 12 -3.09 5.18 8.65
CA MET A 12 -2.71 6.24 7.73
C MET A 12 -3.48 6.11 6.41
N ILE A 13 -4.23 7.14 6.04
CA ILE A 13 -4.87 7.21 4.73
C ILE A 13 -3.87 7.78 3.73
N VAL A 14 -3.52 7.00 2.71
CA VAL A 14 -2.69 7.47 1.58
C VAL A 14 -3.58 7.70 0.37
N VAL A 15 -3.58 8.94 -0.14
CA VAL A 15 -4.28 9.31 -1.37
C VAL A 15 -3.26 9.68 -2.43
N LEU A 16 -3.21 8.92 -3.51
CA LEU A 16 -2.40 9.22 -4.69
C LEU A 16 -3.31 9.74 -5.80
N LYS A 17 -3.09 10.99 -6.21
CA LYS A 17 -3.89 11.65 -7.25
C LYS A 17 -3.62 11.04 -8.62
N SER A 18 -4.68 10.86 -9.40
CA SER A 18 -4.56 10.34 -10.76
C SER A 18 -4.26 11.42 -11.82
N PRO A 19 -3.38 11.13 -12.80
CA PRO A 19 -2.36 10.08 -12.78
C PRO A 19 -1.19 10.52 -11.90
N GLY A 20 -0.62 9.61 -11.11
CA GLY A 20 0.46 9.97 -10.21
C GLY A 20 1.29 8.79 -9.76
N THR A 21 2.56 9.08 -9.47
CA THR A 21 3.49 8.16 -8.82
C THR A 21 3.86 8.76 -7.47
N SER A 22 3.79 7.96 -6.41
CA SER A 22 4.26 8.39 -5.10
C SER A 22 5.79 8.47 -5.10
N THR A 23 6.34 9.28 -4.20
CA THR A 23 7.76 9.14 -3.85
C THR A 23 8.01 7.77 -3.20
N GLU A 24 9.25 7.27 -3.30
CA GLU A 24 9.65 6.08 -2.55
C GLU A 24 9.53 6.33 -1.05
N MET A 25 8.90 5.39 -0.35
CA MET A 25 8.69 5.40 1.09
C MET A 25 9.41 4.21 1.70
N LYS A 26 10.16 4.45 2.78
CA LYS A 26 10.75 3.38 3.59
C LYS A 26 9.85 3.09 4.78
N ILE A 27 9.36 1.86 4.86
CA ILE A 27 8.44 1.41 5.90
C ILE A 27 9.20 1.22 7.22
N GLY A 28 8.86 2.00 8.25
CA GLY A 28 9.55 1.99 9.55
C GLY A 28 9.12 0.86 10.48
N ALA A 29 7.85 0.46 10.41
CA ALA A 29 7.24 -0.64 11.17
C ALA A 29 6.35 -1.46 10.22
N PRO A 30 6.05 -2.74 10.49
CA PRO A 30 5.18 -3.54 9.64
C PRO A 30 3.82 -2.86 9.40
N THR A 31 3.40 -2.76 8.14
CA THR A 31 2.23 -1.99 7.69
C THR A 31 1.36 -2.86 6.77
N LEU A 32 0.04 -2.73 6.88
CA LEU A 32 -0.92 -3.40 6.00
C LEU A 32 -1.70 -2.35 5.23
N PHE A 33 -1.60 -2.35 3.91
CA PHE A 33 -2.34 -1.45 3.05
C PHE A 33 -3.63 -2.12 2.56
N MET A 34 -4.76 -1.43 2.66
CA MET A 34 -6.03 -1.80 2.03
C MET A 34 -6.39 -0.80 0.95
N VAL A 35 -6.61 -1.25 -0.28
CA VAL A 35 -7.08 -0.37 -1.36
C VAL A 35 -8.59 -0.14 -1.18
N SER A 36 -8.96 1.08 -0.83
CA SER A 36 -10.36 1.50 -0.60
C SER A 36 -11.01 2.11 -1.84
N GLU A 37 -10.23 2.56 -2.82
CA GLU A 37 -10.71 3.14 -4.08
C GLU A 37 -9.58 3.15 -5.12
N GLY A 38 -9.97 3.06 -6.40
CA GLY A 38 -9.06 3.17 -7.53
C GLY A 38 -8.28 1.89 -7.86
N SER A 39 -7.34 2.03 -8.79
CA SER A 39 -6.46 0.96 -9.25
C SER A 39 -5.06 1.51 -9.56
N GLY A 40 -4.08 0.62 -9.59
CA GLY A 40 -2.69 1.02 -9.67
C GLY A 40 -1.72 -0.13 -9.61
N THR A 41 -0.47 0.20 -9.29
CA THR A 41 0.56 -0.77 -8.94
C THR A 41 1.26 -0.33 -7.67
N MET A 42 1.68 -1.31 -6.86
CA MET A 42 2.60 -1.11 -5.76
C MET A 42 3.87 -1.90 -6.05
N THR A 43 5.01 -1.26 -5.88
CA THR A 43 6.31 -1.95 -5.90
C THR A 43 6.84 -2.05 -4.49
N ILE A 44 7.13 -3.27 -4.03
CA ILE A 44 7.76 -3.54 -2.73
C ILE A 44 9.11 -4.23 -3.01
N ASN A 45 10.22 -3.60 -2.65
CA ASN A 45 11.57 -4.18 -2.80
C ASN A 45 11.89 -4.74 -4.22
N ALA A 46 11.33 -4.13 -5.28
CA ALA A 46 11.40 -4.54 -6.70
C ALA A 46 10.35 -5.57 -7.18
N SER A 47 9.49 -6.09 -6.31
CA SER A 47 8.32 -6.87 -6.72
C SER A 47 7.14 -5.94 -7.01
N VAL A 48 6.61 -5.99 -8.22
CA VAL A 48 5.45 -5.21 -8.64
C VAL A 48 4.18 -6.04 -8.42
N THR A 49 3.15 -5.43 -7.86
CA THR A 49 1.83 -6.03 -7.65
C THR A 49 0.76 -5.06 -8.12
N GLU A 50 -0.22 -5.57 -8.87
CA GLU A 50 -1.39 -4.79 -9.28
C GLU A 50 -2.30 -4.52 -8.08
N LEU A 51 -2.83 -3.30 -8.03
CA LEU A 51 -3.74 -2.83 -7.01
C LEU A 51 -5.12 -2.63 -7.61
N SER A 52 -6.13 -3.13 -6.91
CA SER A 52 -7.53 -2.86 -7.18
C SER A 52 -8.31 -2.79 -5.87
N PHE A 53 -9.54 -2.29 -5.91
CA PHE A 53 -10.42 -2.20 -4.74
C PHE A 53 -10.45 -3.52 -3.94
N GLY A 54 -10.25 -3.42 -2.62
CA GLY A 54 -10.24 -4.56 -1.70
C GLY A 54 -8.93 -5.32 -1.60
N CYS A 55 -7.89 -4.98 -2.39
CA CYS A 55 -6.56 -5.57 -2.23
C CYS A 55 -5.99 -5.25 -0.84
N LEU A 56 -5.45 -6.28 -0.18
CA LEU A 56 -4.66 -6.18 1.04
C LEU A 56 -3.20 -6.50 0.76
N LEU A 57 -2.29 -5.59 1.11
CA LEU A 57 -0.85 -5.76 0.89
C LEU A 57 -0.08 -5.52 2.18
N PHE A 58 0.77 -6.47 2.54
CA PHE A 58 1.63 -6.35 3.70
C PHE A 58 3.03 -5.89 3.29
N ALA A 59 3.54 -4.86 3.96
CA ALA A 59 4.92 -4.43 3.85
C ALA A 59 5.62 -4.59 5.21
N HIS A 60 6.72 -5.34 5.22
CA HIS A 60 7.51 -5.52 6.43
C HIS A 60 8.35 -4.27 6.74
N ALA A 61 8.79 -4.14 8.00
CA ALA A 61 9.74 -3.10 8.39
C ALA A 61 11.02 -3.16 7.53
N GLY A 62 11.47 -2.00 7.05
CA GLY A 62 12.60 -1.85 6.15
C GLY A 62 12.27 -1.98 4.66
N ALA A 63 11.04 -2.38 4.29
CA ALA A 63 10.63 -2.43 2.91
C ALA A 63 10.63 -1.04 2.26
N ARG A 64 11.01 -0.99 0.97
CA ARG A 64 10.90 0.20 0.12
C ARG A 64 9.67 0.06 -0.76
N VAL A 65 8.77 1.03 -0.66
CA VAL A 65 7.47 1.02 -1.33
C VAL A 65 7.31 2.27 -2.17
N PHE A 66 6.84 2.12 -3.40
CA PHE A 66 6.25 3.22 -4.15
C PHE A 66 5.03 2.72 -4.91
N MET A 67 4.12 3.64 -5.20
CA MET A 67 2.82 3.33 -5.79
C MET A 67 2.58 4.18 -7.01
N THR A 68 1.82 3.64 -7.95
CA THR A 68 1.39 4.35 -9.14
C THR A 68 -0.11 4.20 -9.27
N SER A 69 -0.85 5.29 -9.44
CA SER A 69 -2.28 5.21 -9.76
C SER A 69 -2.46 5.11 -11.28
N THR A 70 -3.49 4.40 -11.74
CA THR A 70 -3.89 4.42 -13.15
C THR A 70 -4.65 5.71 -13.48
N GLU A 71 -4.70 6.10 -14.76
CA GLU A 71 -5.32 7.36 -15.24
C GLU A 71 -6.82 7.54 -14.89
N SER A 72 -7.51 6.47 -14.54
CA SER A 72 -8.96 6.44 -14.37
C SER A 72 -9.49 7.01 -13.04
N ALA A 73 -8.74 6.95 -11.94
CA ALA A 73 -9.21 7.36 -10.61
C ALA A 73 -8.07 7.53 -9.60
N ASP A 74 -8.28 8.38 -8.59
CA ASP A 74 -7.39 8.49 -7.43
C ASP A 74 -7.26 7.12 -6.75
N LEU A 75 -6.03 6.73 -6.40
CA LEU A 75 -5.77 5.53 -5.61
C LEU A 75 -5.83 5.91 -4.13
N ARG A 76 -6.74 5.27 -3.38
CA ARG A 76 -6.88 5.50 -1.94
C ARG A 76 -6.57 4.24 -1.18
N LEU A 77 -5.55 4.31 -0.34
CA LEU A 77 -5.24 3.26 0.61
C LEU A 77 -5.69 3.68 2.01
N ALA A 78 -6.45 2.82 2.64
CA ALA A 78 -6.79 2.86 4.05
C ALA A 78 -5.95 1.79 4.76
N GLU A 79 -5.63 2.00 6.03
CA GLU A 79 -5.13 0.96 6.94
C GLU A 79 -6.29 0.38 7.74
#